data_AF-A0A8K1DBK5-F1
#
_entry.id   AF-A0A8K1DBK5-F1
#
_cell.length_a   1.000
_cell.length_b   1.000
_cell.length_c   1.000
_cell.angle_alpha   90.00
_cell.angle_beta   90.00
_cell.angle_gamma   90.00
#
_symmetry.space_group_name_H-M   'P 1'
#
loop_
_entity.id
_entity.type
_entity.pdbx_description
1 polymer ?
#
loop_
_entity_poly.entity_id
_entity_poly.type
_entity_poly.pdbx_seq_one_letter_code
_entity_poly.pdbx_strand_id
1 'polypeptide(L)'
;MMNRYLQEQKPIQYSRIITLKQDTKDFEFLSRDLEQLCSDVHEAIVRDNLVFKSVGIQFVQEDLSNRTKSRMLKNPTSSLEELKKTALQLLKESLEDQRLLIRRLGVKVSDFSEVAGQVNITRFF
;
A
#
# COMPACT_ATOMS: atom_id res chain seq x y z
N MET A 1 -39.30 -14.96 -1.05
CA MET A 1 -38.59 -14.87 0.24
C MET A 1 -37.20 -14.31 0.00
N MET A 2 -36.71 -13.54 0.97
CA MET A 2 -35.65 -12.53 0.94
C MET A 2 -34.29 -12.97 0.36
N ASN A 3 -33.66 -12.07 -0.40
CA ASN A 3 -32.30 -12.18 -0.93
C ASN A 3 -31.27 -12.44 0.19
N ARG A 4 -30.46 -13.47 -0.01
CA ARG A 4 -29.35 -13.87 0.84
C ARG A 4 -28.22 -12.84 0.71
N TYR A 5 -27.97 -12.12 1.80
CA TYR A 5 -26.80 -11.31 2.14
C TYR A 5 -25.66 -11.29 1.10
N LEU A 6 -25.48 -10.13 0.46
CA LEU A 6 -24.18 -9.71 -0.04
C LEU A 6 -23.29 -9.50 1.18
N GLN A 7 -22.47 -10.48 1.56
CA GLN A 7 -21.36 -10.20 2.46
C GLN A 7 -20.42 -9.26 1.70
N GLU A 8 -20.29 -8.02 2.15
CA GLU A 8 -19.24 -7.11 1.68
C GLU A 8 -17.90 -7.81 1.94
N GLN A 9 -17.25 -8.31 0.89
CA GLN A 9 -15.93 -8.93 1.04
C GLN A 9 -14.94 -7.84 1.43
N LYS A 10 -14.32 -7.99 2.60
CA LYS A 10 -13.27 -7.08 3.04
C LYS A 10 -12.15 -7.05 2.00
N PRO A 11 -11.63 -5.87 1.65
CA PRO A 11 -10.58 -5.76 0.65
C PRO A 11 -9.32 -6.47 1.13
N ILE A 12 -8.70 -7.26 0.25
CA ILE A 12 -7.49 -8.01 0.57
C ILE A 12 -6.26 -7.08 0.54
N GLN A 13 -6.31 -6.03 -0.28
CA GLN A 13 -5.26 -5.03 -0.42
C GLN A 13 -5.83 -3.71 -0.92
N TYR A 14 -5.11 -2.62 -0.63
CA TYR A 14 -5.21 -1.37 -1.38
C TYR A 14 -3.89 -1.08 -2.06
N SER A 15 -3.95 -0.63 -3.30
CA SER A 15 -2.77 -0.25 -4.06
C SER A 15 -3.06 0.86 -5.05
N ARG A 16 -2.03 1.64 -5.34
CA ARG A 16 -2.00 2.63 -6.41
C ARG A 16 -0.69 2.49 -7.17
N ILE A 17 -0.74 2.74 -8.47
CA ILE A 17 0.40 2.72 -9.37
C ILE A 17 0.22 3.80 -10.43
N ILE A 18 1.28 4.54 -10.72
CA ILE A 18 1.30 5.57 -11.74
C ILE A 18 2.36 5.27 -12.80
N THR A 19 2.17 5.84 -13.98
CA THR A 19 3.23 5.92 -15.00
C THR A 19 4.00 7.20 -14.77
N LEU A 20 5.33 7.09 -14.69
CA LEU A 20 6.19 8.25 -14.49
C LEU A 20 6.23 9.10 -15.77
N LYS A 21 6.48 10.40 -15.61
CA LYS A 21 6.62 11.32 -16.76
C LYS A 21 7.84 10.97 -17.62
N GLN A 22 8.85 10.38 -17.01
CA GLN A 22 10.06 9.89 -17.65
C GLN A 22 10.57 8.69 -16.86
N ASP A 23 11.04 7.67 -17.56
CA ASP A 23 11.67 6.51 -16.94
C ASP A 23 12.91 6.96 -16.16
N THR A 24 13.00 6.60 -14.87
CA THR A 24 14.04 7.12 -13.98
C THR A 24 14.39 6.14 -12.86
N LYS A 25 15.51 6.38 -12.19
CA LYS A 25 15.90 5.76 -10.92
C LYS A 25 16.29 6.81 -9.86
N ASP A 26 15.99 8.07 -10.13
CA ASP A 26 16.29 9.19 -9.23
C ASP A 26 15.43 9.11 -7.97
N PHE A 27 16.09 8.99 -6.82
CA PHE A 27 15.40 8.79 -5.55
C PHE A 27 14.50 9.97 -5.18
N GLU A 28 14.94 11.21 -5.39
CA GLU A 28 14.21 12.43 -5.02
C GLU A 28 12.96 12.65 -5.88
N PHE A 29 12.99 12.24 -7.14
CA PHE A 29 11.82 12.21 -8.00
C PHE A 29 10.83 11.13 -7.55
N LEU A 30 11.32 9.91 -7.35
CA LEU A 30 10.50 8.76 -7.00
C LEU A 30 9.90 8.90 -5.58
N SER A 31 10.61 9.50 -4.63
CA SER A 31 10.15 9.69 -3.25
C SER A 31 8.93 10.59 -3.18
N ARG A 32 8.93 11.71 -3.93
CA ARG A 32 7.79 12.63 -4.02
C ARG A 32 6.54 11.95 -4.57
N ASP A 33 6.70 11.23 -5.68
CA ASP A 33 5.61 10.45 -6.28
C ASP A 33 5.12 9.35 -5.31
N LEU A 34 6.03 8.68 -4.62
CA LEU A 34 5.69 7.63 -3.67
C LEU A 34 4.93 8.16 -2.44
N GLU A 35 5.31 9.32 -1.91
CA GLU A 35 4.62 9.96 -0.79
C GLU A 35 3.19 10.38 -1.15
N GLN A 36 2.97 10.86 -2.37
CA GLN A 36 1.63 11.14 -2.87
C GLN A 36 0.79 9.86 -2.97
N LEU A 37 1.34 8.80 -3.57
CA LEU A 37 0.68 7.50 -3.64
C LEU A 37 0.33 6.94 -2.26
N CYS A 38 1.20 7.13 -1.27
CA CYS A 38 0.93 6.72 0.11
C CYS A 38 -0.28 7.47 0.68
N SER A 39 -0.41 8.76 0.38
CA SER A 39 -1.54 9.59 0.83
C SER A 39 -2.84 9.12 0.17
N ASP A 40 -2.83 8.88 -1.15
CA ASP A 40 -3.99 8.37 -1.90
C ASP A 40 -4.48 7.01 -1.39
N VAL A 41 -3.54 6.11 -1.07
CA VAL A 41 -3.86 4.79 -0.50
C VAL A 41 -4.37 4.91 0.94
N HIS A 42 -3.78 5.82 1.73
CA HIS A 42 -4.18 6.05 3.11
C HIS A 42 -5.61 6.58 3.24
N GLU A 43 -6.06 7.43 2.32
CA GLU A 43 -7.45 7.88 2.28
C GLU A 43 -8.44 6.71 2.20
N ALA A 44 -8.14 5.68 1.42
CA ALA A 44 -8.96 4.47 1.33
C ALA A 44 -8.94 3.65 2.65
N ILE A 45 -7.77 3.54 3.28
CA ILE A 45 -7.61 2.84 4.57
C ILE A 45 -8.46 3.51 5.66
N VAL A 46 -8.40 4.84 5.75
CA VAL A 46 -9.14 5.63 6.74
C VAL A 46 -10.65 5.55 6.48
N ARG A 47 -11.07 5.73 5.23
CA ARG A 47 -12.48 5.64 4.84
C ARG A 47 -13.10 4.30 5.25
N ASP A 48 -12.35 3.22 5.07
CA ASP A 48 -12.85 1.86 5.29
C ASP A 48 -12.52 1.34 6.71
N ASN A 49 -12.02 2.22 7.59
CA ASN A 49 -11.71 1.97 9.00
C ASN A 49 -10.82 0.73 9.25
N LEU A 50 -9.78 0.59 8.44
CA LEU A 50 -8.84 -0.53 8.49
C LEU A 50 -7.50 -0.13 9.13
N VAL A 51 -6.82 -1.11 9.71
CA VAL A 51 -5.37 -1.05 9.98
C VAL A 51 -4.68 -2.08 9.10
N PHE A 52 -3.46 -1.79 8.65
CA PHE A 52 -2.64 -2.68 7.83
C PHE A 52 -1.41 -3.14 8.60
N LYS A 53 -0.89 -4.31 8.23
CA LYS A 53 0.37 -4.84 8.78
C LYS A 53 1.44 -5.07 7.72
N SER A 54 1.12 -4.92 6.45
CA SER A 54 2.07 -5.09 5.34
C SER A 54 2.09 -3.86 4.44
N VAL A 55 3.29 -3.37 4.13
CA VAL A 55 3.53 -2.28 3.18
C VAL A 55 4.43 -2.81 2.07
N GLY A 56 4.15 -2.47 0.83
CA GLY A 56 5.00 -2.81 -0.30
C GLY A 56 5.07 -1.74 -1.36
N ILE A 57 6.10 -1.82 -2.18
CA ILE A 57 6.26 -1.04 -3.40
C ILE A 57 6.35 -1.97 -4.61
N GLN A 58 5.97 -1.44 -5.76
CA GLN A 58 5.99 -2.13 -7.03
C GLN A 58 6.57 -1.23 -8.12
N PHE A 59 7.44 -1.80 -8.95
CA PHE A 59 8.01 -1.16 -10.13
C PHE A 59 7.57 -1.93 -11.37
N VAL A 60 7.23 -1.19 -12.43
CA VAL A 60 7.36 -1.69 -13.80
C VAL A 60 8.58 -1.02 -14.40
N GLN A 61 9.48 -1.83 -14.93
CA GLN A 61 10.76 -1.39 -15.47
C GLN A 61 10.61 -0.99 -16.96
N GLU A 62 11.64 -0.36 -17.53
CA GLU A 62 11.65 0.07 -18.94
C GLU A 62 11.46 -1.10 -19.92
N ASP A 63 11.94 -2.29 -19.55
CA ASP A 63 11.74 -3.56 -20.28
C ASP A 63 10.38 -4.22 -20.02
N LEU A 64 9.48 -3.52 -19.32
CA LEU A 64 8.14 -3.95 -18.90
C LEU A 64 8.12 -5.09 -17.87
N SER A 65 9.27 -5.53 -17.36
CA SER A 65 9.32 -6.50 -16.27
C SER A 65 8.86 -5.87 -14.95
N ASN A 66 8.32 -6.69 -14.06
CA ASN A 66 7.80 -6.25 -12.77
C ASN A 66 8.76 -6.59 -11.63
N ARG A 67 8.92 -5.68 -10.67
CA ARG A 67 9.67 -5.92 -9.42
C ARG A 67 8.85 -5.44 -8.24
N THR A 68 8.79 -6.21 -7.16
CA THR A 68 8.09 -5.81 -5.94
C THR A 68 8.95 -6.05 -4.71
N LYS A 69 8.81 -5.19 -3.70
CA LYS A 69 9.42 -5.38 -2.38
C LYS A 69 8.40 -5.02 -1.31
N SER A 70 8.33 -5.79 -0.24
CA SER A 70 7.39 -5.54 0.86
C SER A 70 8.00 -5.83 2.22
N ARG A 71 7.42 -5.22 3.25
CA ARG A 71 7.79 -5.37 4.64
C ARG A 71 6.55 -5.53 5.50
N MET A 72 6.59 -6.52 6.38
CA MET A 72 5.62 -6.69 7.45
C MET A 72 6.04 -5.81 8.64
N LEU A 73 5.09 -5.06 9.17
CA LEU A 73 5.24 -4.23 10.35
C LEU A 73 5.08 -5.07 11.62
N LYS A 74 5.72 -4.62 12.71
CA LYS A 74 5.63 -5.31 14.01
C LYS A 74 4.20 -5.31 14.54
N ASN A 75 3.54 -4.15 14.46
CA ASN A 75 2.17 -3.95 14.90
C ASN A 75 1.31 -3.44 13.74
N PRO A 76 0.04 -3.86 13.64
CA PRO A 76 -0.91 -3.23 12.71
C PRO A 76 -1.05 -1.74 13.00
N THR A 77 -1.21 -0.93 11.95
CA THR A 77 -1.34 0.53 12.06
C THR A 77 -2.19 1.09 10.93
N SER A 78 -2.76 2.27 11.12
CA SER A 78 -3.35 3.11 10.06
C SER A 78 -2.57 4.42 9.88
N SER A 79 -1.34 4.50 10.39
CA SER A 79 -0.52 5.70 10.36
C SER A 79 0.04 5.99 8.97
N LEU A 80 -0.28 7.18 8.43
CA LEU A 80 0.31 7.69 7.18
C LEU A 80 1.84 7.85 7.30
N GLU A 81 2.32 8.34 8.45
CA GLU A 81 3.75 8.51 8.73
C GLU A 81 4.49 7.17 8.63
N GLU A 82 3.95 6.11 9.24
CA GLU A 82 4.58 4.79 9.22
C GLU A 82 4.51 4.14 7.83
N LEU A 83 3.43 4.39 7.08
CA LEU A 83 3.31 3.99 5.67
C LEU A 83 4.38 4.66 4.82
N LYS A 84 4.49 5.99 4.85
CA LYS A 84 5.47 6.78 4.08
C LYS A 84 6.89 6.36 4.42
N LYS A 85 7.22 6.32 5.71
CA LYS A 85 8.54 5.91 6.20
C LYS A 85 8.92 4.52 5.70
N THR A 86 8.01 3.55 5.80
CA THR A 86 8.27 2.18 5.35
C THR A 86 8.41 2.10 3.83
N ALA A 87 7.56 2.78 3.09
CA ALA A 87 7.62 2.82 1.63
C ALA A 87 8.92 3.46 1.12
N LEU A 88 9.37 4.56 1.73
CA LEU A 88 10.62 5.23 1.40
C LEU A 88 11.85 4.37 1.72
N GLN A 89 11.85 3.64 2.84
CA GLN A 89 12.90 2.67 3.14
C GLN A 89 12.94 1.56 2.10
N LEU A 90 11.78 1.00 1.73
CA LEU A 90 11.69 0.00 0.67
C LEU A 90 12.18 0.55 -0.67
N LEU A 91 11.89 1.81 -1.00
CA LEU A 91 12.35 2.46 -2.21
C LEU A 91 13.87 2.54 -2.22
N LYS A 92 14.47 3.11 -1.17
CA LYS A 92 15.92 3.24 -1.02
C LYS A 92 16.62 1.90 -1.22
N GLU A 93 16.19 0.87 -0.50
CA GLU A 93 16.78 -0.47 -0.59
C GLU A 93 16.51 -1.16 -1.94
N SER A 94 15.42 -0.82 -2.63
CA SER A 94 15.15 -1.41 -3.95
C SER A 94 16.01 -0.78 -5.04
N LEU A 95 16.41 0.48 -4.85
CA LEU A 95 17.27 1.22 -5.78
C LEU A 95 18.76 0.84 -5.66
N GLU A 96 19.22 0.28 -4.53
CA GLU A 96 20.63 -0.12 -4.34
C GLU A 96 21.16 -1.03 -5.47
N ASP A 97 20.36 -2.01 -5.89
CA ASP A 97 20.71 -2.95 -6.98
C ASP A 97 19.96 -2.67 -8.30
N GLN A 98 19.28 -1.53 -8.41
CA GLN A 98 18.41 -1.26 -9.56
C GLN A 98 19.20 -0.84 -10.79
N ARG A 99 19.21 -1.71 -11.80
CA ARG A 99 19.90 -1.46 -13.08
C ARG A 99 19.00 -0.75 -14.10
N LEU A 100 17.80 -1.28 -14.30
CA LEU A 100 16.84 -0.77 -15.27
C LEU A 100 16.14 0.48 -14.75
N LEU A 101 15.76 1.37 -15.66
CA LEU A 101 14.93 2.51 -15.30
C LEU A 101 13.52 2.05 -14.89
N ILE A 102 12.93 2.77 -13.95
CA ILE A 102 11.56 2.54 -13.49
C ILE A 102 10.64 3.37 -14.37
N ARG A 103 9.65 2.71 -14.97
CA ARG A 103 8.62 3.30 -15.82
C ARG A 103 7.30 3.54 -15.08
N ARG A 104 6.95 2.64 -14.16
CA ARG A 104 5.80 2.78 -13.28
C ARG A 104 6.18 2.54 -11.83
N LEU A 105 5.64 3.35 -10.93
CA LEU A 105 5.87 3.27 -9.50
C LEU A 105 4.53 3.09 -8.79
N GLY A 106 4.49 2.16 -7.84
CA GLY A 106 3.29 1.94 -7.03
C GLY A 106 3.61 1.58 -5.59
N VAL A 107 2.59 1.77 -4.75
CA VAL A 107 2.55 1.35 -3.35
C VAL A 107 1.36 0.42 -3.15
N LYS A 108 1.52 -0.53 -2.22
CA LYS A 108 0.45 -1.42 -1.76
C LYS A 108 0.47 -1.55 -0.25
N VAL A 109 -0.70 -1.72 0.33
CA VAL A 109 -0.89 -2.17 1.72
C VAL A 109 -1.78 -3.40 1.73
N SER A 110 -1.54 -4.31 2.67
CA SER A 110 -2.31 -5.54 2.83
C SER A 110 -2.25 -6.02 4.27
N ASP A 111 -2.81 -7.20 4.51
CA ASP A 111 -2.91 -7.80 5.84
C ASP A 111 -3.69 -6.88 6.78
N PHE A 112 -4.96 -6.67 6.41
CA PHE A 112 -5.85 -5.75 7.11
C PHE A 112 -6.55 -6.41 8.28
N SER A 113 -6.76 -5.62 9.34
CA SER A 113 -7.71 -5.92 10.41
C SER A 113 -8.55 -4.69 10.73
N GLU A 114 -9.64 -4.88 11.46
CA GLU A 114 -10.42 -3.74 11.96
C GLU A 114 -9.63 -3.00 13.04
N VAL A 115 -9.84 -1.69 13.15
CA VAL A 115 -9.35 -0.91 14.30
C VAL A 115 -9.97 -1.48 15.57
N ALA A 116 -9.14 -1.95 16.50
CA ALA A 116 -9.60 -2.46 17.80
C ALA A 116 -10.34 -1.34 18.54
N GLY A 117 -11.67 -1.43 18.57
CA GLY A 117 -12.56 -0.37 19.06
C GLY A 117 -14.03 -0.62 18.75
N GLN A 118 -14.35 -1.39 17.70
CA GLN A 118 -15.69 -1.96 17.54
C GLN A 118 -15.75 -3.33 18.20
N VAL A 119 -16.15 -3.33 19.47
CA VAL A 119 -16.90 -4.45 20.01
C VAL A 119 -18.23 -4.49 19.25
N ASN A 120 -18.32 -5.29 18.18
CA ASN A 120 -19.62 -5.81 17.78
C ASN A 120 -20.09 -6.74 18.90
N ILE A 121 -20.68 -6.16 19.95
CA ILE A 121 -21.57 -6.86 20.86
C ILE A 121 -22.83 -7.16 20.05
N THR A 122 -22.75 -8.12 19.13
CA THR A 122 -23.89 -8.99 18.87
C THR A 122 -23.98 -9.94 20.04
N ARG A 123 -24.58 -9.44 21.14
CA ARG A 123 -25.22 -10.26 22.15
C ARG A 123 -26.29 -11.08 21.42
N PHE A 124 -26.02 -12.36 21.20
CA PHE A 124 -27.09 -13.32 21.04
C PHE A 124 -27.55 -13.67 22.44
N PHE A 125 -28.75 -13.20 22.80
CA PHE A 125 -29.55 -13.74 23.89
C PHE A 125 -30.10 -15.11 23.48
#